data_AF-A0A3C0G8P1-F1
#
_entry.id   AF-A0A3C0G8P1-F1
#
_cell.length_a   1.000
_cell.length_b   1.000
_cell.length_c   1.000
_cell.angle_alpha   90.00
_cell.angle_beta   90.00
_cell.angle_gamma   90.00
#
_symmetry.space_group_name_H-M   'P 1'
#
loop_
_entity.id
_entity.type
_entity.pdbx_description
1 polymer ?
#
loop_
_entity_poly.entity_id
_entity_poly.type
_entity_poly.pdbx_seq_one_letter_code
_entity_poly.pdbx_strand_id
1 'polypeptide(L)'
;MISIVGIGNAASNIAEMFKETNNYDVYCLNSSVKRSSKRNFKLKSFDNPEEYETNIPNLKKFFSEVKERVQVIVVGASYSSNYTLGILEQISDKKIDLFYIMPDTELMTGNRKLINNAVIGVLQEYGRSGVFDSFTIISNLEIEKTLDSVPVKSYYETINKTIFSVMHYINFFNHAEPEIGMVSRPLEMNRIRSFGALNPKNLEEKWFFDLDIDRDVCYYLCINNERLENDGSLHKKYVELLKQKPRNAFRNISYAIYETESQQDFGFCVSLTNAVQKNS
;
A
#
# COMPACT_ATOMS: atom_id res chain seq x y z
N MET A 1 -17.56 1.28 -0.56
CA MET A 1 -17.09 0.87 0.77
C MET A 1 -16.13 -0.31 0.59
N ILE A 2 -14.96 -0.28 1.22
CA ILE A 2 -13.85 -1.23 0.99
C ILE A 2 -13.63 -2.04 2.28
N SER A 3 -13.33 -3.34 2.18
CA SER A 3 -12.88 -4.10 3.35
C SER A 3 -11.36 -4.02 3.50
N ILE A 4 -10.87 -3.63 4.67
CA ILE A 4 -9.44 -3.64 5.02
C ILE A 4 -9.17 -4.85 5.92
N VAL A 5 -8.21 -5.69 5.55
CA VAL A 5 -7.85 -6.90 6.29
C VAL A 5 -6.38 -6.84 6.71
N GLY A 6 -6.10 -6.78 8.00
CA GLY A 6 -4.73 -6.86 8.53
C GLY A 6 -4.39 -8.28 8.99
N ILE A 7 -3.33 -8.89 8.44
CA ILE A 7 -2.84 -10.22 8.85
C ILE A 7 -1.60 -10.09 9.73
N GLY A 8 -1.75 -10.45 11.00
CA GLY A 8 -0.73 -10.27 12.04
C GLY A 8 -0.91 -8.98 12.83
N ASN A 9 -0.14 -8.85 13.92
CA ASN A 9 -0.24 -7.72 14.85
C ASN A 9 0.12 -6.39 14.16
N ALA A 10 1.24 -6.33 13.44
CA ALA A 10 1.70 -5.10 12.79
C ALA A 10 0.75 -4.65 11.67
N ALA A 11 0.29 -5.58 10.82
CA ALA A 11 -0.70 -5.28 9.79
C ALA A 11 -2.04 -4.84 10.38
N SER A 12 -2.47 -5.49 11.47
CA SER A 12 -3.69 -5.08 12.19
C SER A 12 -3.57 -3.65 12.70
N ASN A 13 -2.42 -3.25 13.26
CA ASN A 13 -2.22 -1.86 13.73
C ASN A 13 -2.40 -0.83 12.61
N ILE A 14 -1.95 -1.12 11.38
CA ILE A 14 -2.19 -0.26 10.21
C ILE A 14 -3.68 -0.29 9.83
N ALA A 15 -4.27 -1.48 9.74
CA ALA A 15 -5.68 -1.66 9.37
C ALA A 15 -6.63 -0.93 10.34
N GLU A 16 -6.32 -0.90 11.63
CA GLU A 16 -7.13 -0.24 12.65
C GLU A 16 -7.25 1.27 12.44
N MET A 17 -6.25 1.92 11.84
CA MET A 17 -6.31 3.36 11.53
C MET A 17 -7.46 3.71 10.58
N PHE A 18 -7.87 2.77 9.72
CA PHE A 18 -9.00 2.98 8.81
C PHE A 18 -10.35 3.08 9.51
N LYS A 19 -10.46 2.67 10.79
CA LYS A 19 -11.70 2.80 11.58
C LYS A 19 -12.07 4.26 11.84
N GLU A 20 -11.13 5.18 11.71
CA GLU A 20 -11.36 6.63 11.85
C GLU A 20 -12.24 7.20 10.72
N THR A 21 -12.44 6.42 9.64
CA THR A 21 -13.17 6.86 8.45
C THR A 21 -14.32 5.91 8.13
N ASN A 22 -15.50 6.45 7.81
CA ASN A 22 -16.73 5.65 7.65
C ASN A 22 -16.80 4.82 6.35
N ASN A 23 -15.76 4.88 5.50
CA ASN A 23 -15.75 4.25 4.18
C ASN A 23 -15.21 2.81 4.18
N TYR A 24 -14.78 2.30 5.34
CA TYR A 24 -14.07 1.03 5.44
C TYR A 24 -14.68 0.06 6.47
N ASP A 25 -14.69 -1.21 6.09
CA ASP A 25 -14.96 -2.33 6.98
C ASP A 25 -13.63 -2.98 7.39
N VAL A 26 -13.22 -2.79 8.65
CA VAL A 26 -11.90 -3.23 9.13
C VAL A 26 -11.99 -4.61 9.79
N TYR A 27 -11.18 -5.54 9.30
CA TYR A 27 -10.97 -6.88 9.85
C TYR A 27 -9.52 -7.04 10.28
N CYS A 28 -9.29 -7.45 11.52
CA CYS A 28 -7.96 -7.67 12.06
C CYS A 28 -7.78 -9.14 12.45
N LEU A 29 -6.75 -9.81 11.96
CA LEU A 29 -6.36 -11.15 12.37
C LEU A 29 -5.04 -11.04 13.11
N ASN A 30 -5.04 -11.23 14.43
CA ASN A 30 -3.86 -10.98 15.25
C ASN A 30 -3.81 -11.91 16.47
N SER A 31 -2.65 -12.02 17.10
CA SER A 31 -2.47 -12.86 18.29
C SER A 31 -2.67 -12.10 19.60
N SER A 32 -2.76 -10.76 19.57
CA SER A 32 -2.90 -9.92 20.75
C SER A 32 -4.31 -9.91 21.36
N VAL A 33 -5.35 -10.23 20.58
CA VAL A 33 -6.72 -10.31 21.10
C VAL A 33 -6.96 -11.56 21.94
N LYS A 34 -7.66 -11.39 23.07
CA LYS A 34 -7.97 -12.52 23.98
C LYS A 34 -8.92 -13.54 23.34
N ARG A 35 -9.92 -13.08 22.57
CA ARG A 35 -10.95 -13.88 21.91
C ARG A 35 -11.35 -13.27 20.57
N SER A 36 -11.80 -14.11 19.64
CA SER A 36 -12.36 -13.65 18.37
C SER A 36 -13.71 -12.95 18.56
N SER A 37 -13.99 -11.99 17.70
CA SER A 37 -15.21 -11.19 17.58
C SER A 37 -15.54 -10.95 16.11
N LYS A 38 -16.57 -10.15 15.81
CA LYS A 38 -17.03 -9.90 14.42
C LYS A 38 -15.94 -9.32 13.52
N ARG A 39 -15.05 -8.47 14.06
CA ARG A 39 -14.02 -7.73 13.30
C ARG A 39 -12.60 -8.03 13.75
N ASN A 40 -12.42 -8.87 14.77
CA ASN A 40 -11.11 -9.28 15.25
C ASN A 40 -11.05 -10.80 15.38
N PHE A 41 -10.10 -11.45 14.72
CA PHE A 41 -9.90 -12.89 14.79
C PHE A 41 -8.60 -13.20 15.52
N LYS A 42 -8.67 -14.08 16.53
CA LYS A 42 -7.48 -14.52 17.27
C LYS A 42 -6.71 -15.56 16.44
N LEU A 43 -5.54 -15.16 15.95
CA LEU A 43 -4.59 -16.08 15.32
C LEU A 43 -3.81 -16.86 16.38
N LYS A 44 -3.52 -18.12 16.08
CA LYS A 44 -2.54 -18.90 16.84
C LYS A 44 -1.13 -18.47 16.42
N SER A 45 -0.20 -18.53 17.36
CA SER A 45 1.22 -18.30 17.12
C SER A 45 1.97 -19.61 17.34
N PHE A 46 2.95 -19.84 16.48
CA PHE A 46 3.84 -20.99 16.49
C PHE A 46 5.29 -20.52 16.31
N ASP A 47 6.23 -21.39 16.66
CA ASP A 47 7.66 -21.11 16.59
C ASP A 47 8.28 -21.52 15.24
N ASN A 48 7.64 -22.45 14.52
CA ASN A 48 8.07 -22.86 13.17
C ASN A 48 7.13 -22.29 12.09
N PRO A 49 7.67 -21.81 10.95
CA PRO A 49 6.86 -21.25 9.86
C PRO A 49 5.82 -22.23 9.30
N GLU A 50 6.18 -23.50 9.13
CA GLU A 50 5.36 -24.55 8.51
C GLU A 50 4.10 -24.88 9.35
N GLU A 51 4.15 -24.63 10.67
CA GLU A 51 2.99 -24.80 11.54
C GLU A 51 1.86 -23.82 11.19
N TYR A 52 2.19 -22.64 10.66
CA TYR A 52 1.18 -21.68 10.22
C TYR A 52 0.41 -22.17 8.99
N GLU A 53 1.11 -22.80 8.05
CA GLU A 53 0.50 -23.37 6.83
C GLU A 53 -0.39 -24.58 7.14
N THR A 54 0.01 -25.41 8.09
CA THR A 54 -0.78 -26.59 8.50
C THR A 54 -1.95 -26.26 9.43
N ASN A 55 -1.95 -25.08 10.05
CA ASN A 55 -2.98 -24.64 11.01
C ASN A 55 -3.77 -23.42 10.55
N ILE A 56 -3.97 -23.25 9.24
CA ILE A 56 -4.81 -22.17 8.68
C ILE A 56 -6.22 -22.21 9.31
N PRO A 57 -6.70 -21.12 9.94
CA PRO A 57 -8.02 -21.10 10.55
C PRO A 57 -9.13 -21.07 9.49
N ASN A 58 -10.30 -21.65 9.81
CA ASN A 58 -11.50 -21.48 9.00
C ASN A 58 -12.14 -20.11 9.29
N LEU A 59 -12.10 -19.23 8.29
CA LEU A 59 -12.54 -17.84 8.36
C LEU A 59 -13.84 -17.59 7.59
N LYS A 60 -14.51 -18.61 7.07
CA LYS A 60 -15.77 -18.46 6.30
C LYS A 60 -16.82 -17.63 7.03
N LYS A 61 -17.02 -17.90 8.33
CA LYS A 61 -17.95 -17.12 9.17
C LYS A 61 -17.43 -15.72 9.47
N PHE A 62 -16.12 -15.58 9.64
CA PHE A 62 -15.50 -14.29 9.95
C PHE A 62 -15.61 -13.32 8.76
N PHE A 63 -15.44 -13.82 7.54
CA PHE A 63 -15.55 -13.07 6.30
C PHE A 63 -16.93 -13.09 5.66
N SER A 64 -17.99 -13.51 6.37
CA SER A 64 -19.33 -13.62 5.79
C SER A 64 -19.92 -12.30 5.28
N GLU A 65 -19.42 -11.16 5.78
CA GLU A 65 -19.84 -9.81 5.39
C GLU A 65 -18.74 -9.03 4.66
N VAL A 66 -17.64 -9.69 4.26
CA VAL A 66 -16.54 -9.03 3.56
C VAL A 66 -17.03 -8.46 2.24
N LYS A 67 -16.57 -7.26 1.89
CA LYS A 67 -16.99 -6.58 0.65
C LYS A 67 -16.30 -7.19 -0.57
N GLU A 68 -16.82 -6.85 -1.74
CA GLU A 68 -16.29 -7.31 -3.03
C GLU A 68 -14.85 -6.85 -3.29
N ARG A 69 -14.53 -5.60 -2.92
CA ARG A 69 -13.18 -5.06 -2.94
C ARG A 69 -12.54 -5.20 -1.56
N VAL A 70 -11.42 -5.91 -1.51
CA VAL A 70 -10.69 -6.20 -0.27
C VAL A 70 -9.26 -5.72 -0.41
N GLN A 71 -8.79 -4.93 0.55
CA GLN A 71 -7.39 -4.55 0.68
C GLN A 71 -6.77 -5.33 1.82
N VAL A 72 -5.77 -6.16 1.52
CA VAL A 72 -5.13 -7.02 2.51
C VAL A 72 -3.74 -6.46 2.81
N ILE A 73 -3.45 -6.24 4.08
CA ILE A 73 -2.17 -5.74 4.56
C ILE A 73 -1.41 -6.90 5.21
N VAL A 74 -0.18 -7.10 4.78
CA VAL A 74 0.74 -8.13 5.28
C VAL A 74 2.07 -7.47 5.58
N VAL A 75 2.66 -7.77 6.74
CA VAL A 75 4.00 -7.30 7.08
C VAL A 75 4.98 -8.45 6.96
N GLY A 76 6.05 -8.23 6.18
CA GLY A 76 7.13 -9.19 6.00
C GLY A 76 7.85 -9.58 7.28
N ALA A 77 8.60 -10.67 7.24
CA ALA A 77 9.37 -11.25 8.35
C ALA A 77 8.58 -11.68 9.60
N SER A 78 7.30 -11.31 9.71
CA SER A 78 6.40 -11.82 10.74
C SER A 78 6.05 -13.26 10.45
N TYR A 79 6.13 -14.13 11.46
CA TYR A 79 5.67 -15.52 11.29
C TYR A 79 4.21 -15.62 10.88
N SER A 80 3.36 -14.68 11.33
CA SER A 80 1.96 -14.63 10.92
C SER A 80 1.75 -14.36 9.42
N SER A 81 2.76 -13.84 8.72
CA SER A 81 2.69 -13.67 7.25
C SER A 81 2.62 -15.01 6.51
N ASN A 82 3.03 -16.13 7.12
CA ASN A 82 2.88 -17.48 6.54
C ASN A 82 1.40 -17.91 6.42
N TYR A 83 0.48 -17.30 7.19
CA TYR A 83 -0.95 -17.55 6.98
C TYR A 83 -1.51 -16.92 5.69
N THR A 84 -0.78 -15.99 5.06
CA THR A 84 -1.32 -15.09 4.03
C THR A 84 -2.03 -15.85 2.92
N LEU A 85 -1.38 -16.82 2.27
CA LEU A 85 -1.97 -17.54 1.15
C LEU A 85 -3.23 -18.32 1.56
N GLY A 86 -3.19 -19.03 2.69
CA GLY A 86 -4.33 -19.78 3.20
C GLY A 86 -5.51 -18.90 3.64
N ILE A 87 -5.25 -17.66 4.04
CA ILE A 87 -6.30 -16.67 4.31
C ILE A 87 -6.86 -16.12 3.01
N LEU A 88 -5.99 -15.74 2.06
CA LEU A 88 -6.38 -15.19 0.76
C LEU A 88 -7.21 -16.20 -0.06
N GLU A 89 -6.90 -17.48 0.00
CA GLU A 89 -7.65 -18.54 -0.66
C GLU A 89 -9.14 -18.55 -0.25
N GLN A 90 -9.43 -18.27 1.02
CA GLN A 90 -10.80 -18.25 1.56
C GLN A 90 -11.64 -17.03 1.12
N ILE A 91 -11.00 -16.04 0.49
CA ILE A 91 -11.63 -14.84 -0.09
C ILE A 91 -11.21 -14.66 -1.56
N SER A 92 -10.80 -15.74 -2.22
CA SER A 92 -10.29 -15.73 -3.60
C SER A 92 -11.35 -15.36 -4.64
N ASP A 93 -12.63 -15.39 -4.27
CA ASP A 93 -13.74 -14.91 -5.09
C ASP A 93 -13.85 -13.37 -5.10
N LYS A 94 -13.02 -12.66 -4.32
CA LYS A 94 -13.03 -11.19 -4.19
C LYS A 94 -11.96 -10.51 -5.02
N LYS A 95 -12.15 -9.22 -5.29
CA LYS A 95 -11.12 -8.35 -5.87
C LYS A 95 -10.12 -7.94 -4.78
N ILE A 96 -8.95 -8.57 -4.79
CA ILE A 96 -7.91 -8.38 -3.76
C ILE A 96 -6.86 -7.39 -4.23
N ASP A 97 -6.72 -6.27 -3.52
CA ASP A 97 -5.56 -5.40 -3.55
C ASP A 97 -4.62 -5.79 -2.39
N LEU A 98 -3.45 -6.35 -2.66
CA LEU A 98 -2.51 -6.79 -1.63
C LEU A 98 -1.47 -5.70 -1.36
N PHE A 99 -1.22 -5.41 -0.08
CA PHE A 99 -0.22 -4.46 0.40
C PHE A 99 0.80 -5.20 1.25
N TYR A 100 2.02 -5.34 0.72
CA TYR A 100 3.15 -5.92 1.42
C TYR A 100 4.02 -4.83 2.03
N ILE A 101 4.07 -4.80 3.36
CA ILE A 101 4.94 -3.90 4.11
C ILE A 101 6.24 -4.63 4.40
N MET A 102 7.29 -4.26 3.66
CA MET A 102 8.63 -4.75 3.85
C MET A 102 9.22 -4.10 5.12
N PRO A 103 9.57 -4.90 6.15
CA PRO A 103 10.29 -4.37 7.31
C PRO A 103 11.70 -3.93 6.92
N ASP A 104 12.40 -3.24 7.81
CA ASP A 104 13.84 -3.03 7.65
C ASP A 104 14.57 -4.39 7.71
N THR A 105 15.24 -4.73 6.60
CA THR A 105 15.96 -5.99 6.40
C THR A 105 17.47 -5.85 6.57
N GLU A 106 18.03 -4.64 6.75
CA GLU A 106 19.48 -4.40 6.72
C GLU A 106 20.25 -5.22 7.76
N LEU A 107 19.68 -5.32 8.97
CA LEU A 107 20.25 -6.08 10.09
C LEU A 107 19.52 -7.40 10.37
N MET A 108 18.61 -7.81 9.48
CA MET A 108 17.80 -9.01 9.67
C MET A 108 18.59 -10.28 9.33
N THR A 109 18.51 -11.28 10.20
CA THR A 109 19.18 -12.57 10.02
C THR A 109 18.28 -13.75 10.36
N GLY A 110 18.70 -14.96 9.98
CA GLY A 110 18.02 -16.21 10.29
C GLY A 110 16.63 -16.34 9.65
N ASN A 111 15.73 -17.02 10.35
CA ASN A 111 14.39 -17.39 9.84
C ASN A 111 13.56 -16.17 9.41
N ARG A 112 13.68 -15.03 10.09
CA ARG A 112 12.91 -13.83 9.75
C ARG A 112 13.24 -13.32 8.34
N LYS A 113 14.52 -13.33 7.96
CA LYS A 113 14.97 -12.97 6.60
C LYS A 113 14.47 -13.97 5.56
N LEU A 114 14.55 -15.26 5.88
CA LEU A 114 14.05 -16.33 5.00
C LEU A 114 12.54 -16.21 4.77
N ILE A 115 11.75 -16.00 5.83
CA ILE A 115 10.30 -15.78 5.76
C ILE A 115 9.99 -14.57 4.89
N ASN A 116 10.65 -13.43 5.12
CA ASN A 116 10.45 -12.24 4.29
C ASN A 116 10.66 -12.54 2.81
N ASN A 117 11.79 -13.17 2.47
CA ASN A 117 12.17 -13.46 1.09
C ASN A 117 11.22 -14.45 0.42
N ALA A 118 10.80 -15.50 1.16
CA ALA A 118 9.85 -16.48 0.66
C ALA A 118 8.48 -15.83 0.41
N VAL A 119 7.94 -15.11 1.40
CA VAL A 119 6.61 -14.51 1.32
C VAL A 119 6.55 -13.46 0.22
N ILE A 120 7.46 -12.49 0.19
CA ILE A 120 7.43 -11.45 -0.86
C ILE A 120 7.67 -12.06 -2.25
N GLY A 121 8.54 -13.06 -2.38
CA GLY A 121 8.81 -13.73 -3.66
C GLY A 121 7.56 -14.42 -4.22
N VAL A 122 6.86 -15.19 -3.38
CA VAL A 122 5.63 -15.88 -3.80
C VAL A 122 4.52 -14.88 -4.10
N LEU A 123 4.31 -13.87 -3.26
CA LEU A 123 3.24 -12.88 -3.47
C LEU A 123 3.47 -12.03 -4.73
N GLN A 124 4.72 -11.74 -5.08
CA GLN A 124 5.04 -11.07 -6.35
C GLN A 124 4.65 -11.90 -7.57
N GLU A 125 4.92 -13.21 -7.58
CA GLU A 125 4.50 -14.09 -8.68
C GLU A 125 2.98 -14.20 -8.79
N TYR A 126 2.26 -14.21 -7.66
CA TYR A 126 0.81 -14.15 -7.63
C TYR A 126 0.27 -12.81 -8.17
N GLY A 127 0.92 -11.70 -7.80
CA GLY A 127 0.61 -10.39 -8.35
C GLY A 127 0.82 -10.33 -9.86
N ARG A 128 1.95 -10.83 -10.35
CA ARG A 128 2.27 -10.87 -11.79
C ARG A 128 1.33 -11.77 -12.60
N SER A 129 0.89 -12.89 -12.04
CA SER A 129 -0.04 -13.83 -12.69
C SER A 129 -1.50 -13.38 -12.67
N GLY A 130 -1.82 -12.25 -12.01
CA GLY A 130 -3.16 -11.69 -11.98
C GLY A 130 -4.09 -12.30 -10.95
N VAL A 131 -3.55 -13.03 -9.95
CA VAL A 131 -4.35 -13.50 -8.81
C VAL A 131 -4.84 -12.34 -7.96
N PHE A 132 -4.06 -11.26 -7.88
CA PHE A 132 -4.43 -10.01 -7.20
C PHE A 132 -4.79 -8.95 -8.23
N ASP A 133 -5.73 -8.06 -7.90
CA ASP A 133 -6.00 -6.90 -8.74
C ASP A 133 -4.80 -5.95 -8.74
N SER A 134 -4.15 -5.81 -7.59
CA SER A 134 -2.86 -5.14 -7.45
C SER A 134 -2.00 -5.71 -6.31
N PHE A 135 -0.68 -5.54 -6.42
CA PHE A 135 0.30 -5.88 -5.40
C PHE A 135 1.20 -4.67 -5.10
N THR A 136 0.94 -3.98 -4.00
CA THR A 136 1.74 -2.83 -3.53
C THR A 136 2.87 -3.32 -2.65
N ILE A 137 4.10 -2.87 -2.92
CA ILE A 137 5.23 -3.00 -2.01
C ILE A 137 5.47 -1.64 -1.36
N ILE A 138 5.66 -1.66 -0.05
CA ILE A 138 6.00 -0.48 0.76
C ILE A 138 7.10 -0.88 1.73
N SER A 139 8.20 -0.13 1.79
CA SER A 139 9.33 -0.35 2.68
C SER A 139 9.30 0.62 3.86
N ASN A 140 9.37 0.08 5.07
CA ASN A 140 9.51 0.91 6.27
C ASN A 140 10.79 1.76 6.20
N LEU A 141 11.88 1.18 5.70
CA LEU A 141 13.17 1.85 5.56
C LEU A 141 13.09 3.04 4.58
N GLU A 142 12.41 2.87 3.45
CA GLU A 142 12.28 3.96 2.48
C GLU A 142 11.34 5.05 3.01
N ILE A 143 10.23 4.69 3.67
CA ILE A 143 9.39 5.69 4.34
C ILE A 143 10.22 6.47 5.37
N GLU A 144 11.01 5.80 6.21
CA GLU A 144 11.87 6.46 7.18
C GLU A 144 12.83 7.45 6.52
N LYS A 145 13.49 7.08 5.41
CA LYS A 145 14.35 8.00 4.64
C LYS A 145 13.60 9.20 4.06
N THR A 146 12.30 9.06 3.78
CA THR A 146 11.48 10.19 3.32
C THR A 146 11.19 11.22 4.41
N LEU A 147 11.23 10.78 5.67
CA LEU A 147 10.93 11.56 6.88
C LEU A 147 12.23 12.13 7.44
N ASP A 148 12.27 13.44 7.73
CA ASP A 148 13.52 14.10 8.15
C ASP A 148 14.06 13.55 9.49
N SER A 149 13.17 13.26 10.44
CA SER A 149 13.53 12.56 11.68
C SER A 149 12.31 11.89 12.31
N VAL A 150 12.46 10.66 12.80
CA VAL A 150 11.41 9.92 13.48
C VAL A 150 11.89 9.50 14.88
N PRO A 151 11.26 9.98 15.96
CA PRO A 151 11.60 9.51 17.30
C PRO A 151 11.34 8.00 17.45
N VAL A 152 12.30 7.28 18.03
CA VAL A 152 12.24 5.80 18.19
C VAL A 152 10.93 5.33 18.85
N LYS A 153 10.43 6.05 19.85
CA LYS A 153 9.19 5.70 20.56
C LYS A 153 7.94 5.78 19.67
N SER A 154 7.91 6.72 18.73
CA SER A 154 6.80 6.95 17.80
C SER A 154 7.09 6.38 16.41
N TYR A 155 8.12 5.54 16.27
CA TYR A 155 8.58 5.01 14.99
C TYR A 155 7.44 4.36 14.21
N TYR A 156 6.92 3.26 14.72
CA TYR A 156 5.86 2.51 14.05
C TYR A 156 4.56 3.31 13.93
N GLU A 157 4.26 4.18 14.89
CA GLU A 157 3.08 5.04 14.81
C GLU A 157 3.18 6.01 13.63
N THR A 158 4.35 6.62 13.42
CA THR A 158 4.59 7.57 12.32
C THR A 158 4.57 6.86 10.98
N ILE A 159 5.26 5.72 10.86
CA ILE A 159 5.27 4.92 9.63
C ILE A 159 3.85 4.43 9.29
N ASN A 160 3.10 3.90 10.25
CA ASN A 160 1.74 3.43 10.04
C ASN A 160 0.81 4.58 9.61
N LYS A 161 0.95 5.77 10.20
CA LYS A 161 0.21 6.98 9.77
C LYS A 161 0.50 7.35 8.32
N THR A 162 1.76 7.29 7.89
CA THR A 162 2.14 7.54 6.50
C THR A 162 1.51 6.52 5.55
N ILE A 163 1.58 5.22 5.89
CA ILE A 163 0.99 4.13 5.10
C ILE A 163 -0.54 4.30 4.99
N PHE A 164 -1.20 4.55 6.12
CA PHE A 164 -2.63 4.82 6.17
C PHE A 164 -3.01 6.01 5.28
N SER A 165 -2.29 7.14 5.43
CA SER A 165 -2.56 8.37 4.68
C SER A 165 -2.50 8.12 3.18
N VAL A 166 -1.41 7.55 2.67
CA VAL A 166 -1.27 7.31 1.23
C VAL A 166 -2.33 6.33 0.72
N MET A 167 -2.59 5.23 1.43
CA MET A 167 -3.62 4.27 1.03
C MET A 167 -5.01 4.91 1.00
N HIS A 168 -5.34 5.71 2.01
CA HIS A 168 -6.61 6.41 2.10
C HIS A 168 -6.81 7.38 0.93
N TYR A 169 -5.80 8.22 0.64
CA TYR A 169 -5.89 9.20 -0.45
C TYR A 169 -5.92 8.53 -1.82
N ILE A 170 -5.11 7.49 -2.06
CA ILE A 170 -5.19 6.73 -3.33
C ILE A 170 -6.57 6.08 -3.48
N ASN A 171 -7.18 5.57 -2.40
CA ASN A 171 -8.55 5.07 -2.45
C ASN A 171 -9.56 6.17 -2.79
N PHE A 172 -9.39 7.38 -2.23
CA PHE A 172 -10.22 8.53 -2.53
C PHE A 172 -10.11 8.94 -4.01
N PHE A 173 -8.89 9.10 -4.55
CA PHE A 173 -8.68 9.50 -5.94
C PHE A 173 -9.23 8.51 -6.96
N ASN A 174 -9.27 7.22 -6.63
CA ASN A 174 -9.88 6.21 -7.50
C ASN A 174 -11.41 6.37 -7.67
N HIS A 175 -12.04 7.23 -6.87
CA HIS A 175 -13.48 7.47 -6.88
C HIS A 175 -13.86 8.96 -7.00
N ALA A 176 -12.88 9.86 -6.98
CA ALA A 176 -13.07 11.29 -7.11
C ALA A 176 -12.70 11.75 -8.53
N GLU A 177 -13.43 12.74 -9.05
CA GLU A 177 -13.05 13.41 -10.29
C GLU A 177 -11.98 14.47 -10.01
N PRO A 178 -10.90 14.52 -10.81
CA PRO A 178 -9.91 15.58 -10.69
C PRO A 178 -10.39 16.89 -11.32
N GLU A 179 -9.90 18.01 -10.81
CA GLU A 179 -10.09 19.33 -11.41
C GLU A 179 -9.43 19.42 -12.79
N ILE A 180 -8.21 18.87 -12.90
CA ILE A 180 -7.44 18.87 -14.15
C ILE A 180 -6.68 17.55 -14.29
N GLY A 181 -6.59 17.08 -15.54
CA GLY A 181 -5.78 15.94 -15.92
C GLY A 181 -6.59 14.65 -15.87
N MET A 182 -5.88 13.54 -15.99
CA MET A 182 -6.49 12.21 -15.94
C MET A 182 -5.44 11.24 -15.42
N VAL A 183 -5.85 10.41 -14.47
CA VAL A 183 -5.07 9.25 -14.05
C VAL A 183 -5.14 8.24 -15.19
N SER A 184 -3.99 7.92 -15.81
CA SER A 184 -3.96 6.88 -16.83
C SER A 184 -4.39 5.56 -16.21
N ARG A 185 -5.25 4.82 -16.91
CA ARG A 185 -5.54 3.44 -16.53
C ARG A 185 -4.31 2.60 -16.88
N PRO A 186 -3.60 2.03 -15.90
CA PRO A 186 -2.43 1.21 -16.18
C PRO A 186 -2.83 -0.01 -17.03
N LEU A 187 -1.88 -0.56 -17.77
CA LEU A 187 -2.10 -1.83 -18.46
C LEU A 187 -2.46 -2.92 -17.43
N GLU A 188 -3.38 -3.82 -17.79
CA GLU A 188 -3.86 -4.86 -16.87
C GLU A 188 -2.74 -5.76 -16.32
N MET A 189 -1.64 -5.90 -17.06
CA MET A 189 -0.46 -6.65 -16.62
C MET A 189 0.42 -5.93 -15.59
N ASN A 190 0.29 -4.60 -15.45
CA ASN A 190 1.12 -3.78 -14.56
C ASN A 190 0.53 -3.76 -13.15
N ARG A 191 0.55 -4.92 -12.48
CA ARG A 191 -0.12 -5.14 -11.19
C ARG A 191 0.78 -4.89 -9.98
N ILE A 192 2.09 -4.97 -10.15
CA ILE A 192 3.04 -4.68 -9.07
C ILE A 192 3.22 -3.17 -9.01
N ARG A 193 3.11 -2.58 -7.82
CA ARG A 193 3.16 -1.13 -7.65
C ARG A 193 3.94 -0.71 -6.41
N SER A 194 4.38 0.53 -6.44
CA SER A 194 4.92 1.24 -5.28
C SER A 194 4.24 2.61 -5.17
N PHE A 195 4.22 3.14 -3.95
CA PHE A 195 3.71 4.47 -3.64
C PHE A 195 4.87 5.39 -3.29
N GLY A 196 4.63 6.69 -3.30
CA GLY A 196 5.58 7.68 -2.82
C GLY A 196 4.91 8.98 -2.44
N ALA A 197 5.63 9.79 -1.67
CA ALA A 197 5.29 11.17 -1.42
C ALA A 197 5.82 12.05 -2.56
N LEU A 198 5.05 13.06 -2.94
CA LEU A 198 5.40 14.00 -3.99
C LEU A 198 5.45 15.41 -3.39
N ASN A 199 6.56 16.10 -3.59
CA ASN A 199 6.66 17.50 -3.22
C ASN A 199 5.94 18.37 -4.27
N PRO A 200 4.82 19.04 -3.94
CA PRO A 200 4.02 19.79 -4.91
C PRO A 200 4.73 21.06 -5.41
N LYS A 201 5.86 21.48 -4.84
CA LYS A 201 6.60 22.67 -5.29
C LYS A 201 7.48 22.39 -6.51
N ASN A 202 8.14 21.23 -6.52
CA ASN A 202 9.19 20.86 -7.48
C ASN A 202 8.96 19.48 -8.16
N LEU A 203 7.89 18.76 -7.79
CA LEU A 203 7.61 17.38 -8.21
C LEU A 203 8.71 16.38 -7.86
N GLU A 204 9.47 16.63 -6.79
CA GLU A 204 10.42 15.67 -6.26
C GLU A 204 9.68 14.45 -5.70
N GLU A 205 10.10 13.27 -6.14
CA GLU A 205 9.53 11.99 -5.75
C GLU A 205 10.32 11.44 -4.57
N LYS A 206 9.62 11.01 -3.54
CA LYS A 206 10.18 10.22 -2.45
C LYS A 206 9.42 8.88 -2.40
N TRP A 207 9.99 7.87 -3.06
CA TRP A 207 9.37 6.56 -3.19
C TRP A 207 9.42 5.80 -1.86
N PHE A 208 8.34 5.06 -1.56
CA PHE A 208 8.27 4.17 -0.40
C PHE A 208 8.79 2.77 -0.73
N PHE A 209 9.11 2.50 -1.99
CA PHE A 209 9.87 1.35 -2.47
C PHE A 209 10.34 1.68 -3.88
N ASP A 210 11.62 1.54 -4.17
CA ASP A 210 12.15 1.77 -5.51
C ASP A 210 11.94 0.53 -6.37
N LEU A 211 11.06 0.64 -7.38
CA LEU A 211 10.92 -0.41 -8.38
C LEU A 211 12.18 -0.46 -9.25
N ASP A 212 12.67 -1.66 -9.54
CA ASP A 212 13.79 -1.91 -10.46
C ASP A 212 13.55 -1.26 -11.83
N ILE A 213 12.31 -1.36 -12.31
CA ILE A 213 11.82 -0.77 -13.56
C ILE A 213 10.34 -0.44 -13.40
N ASP A 214 9.97 0.80 -13.65
CA ASP A 214 8.58 1.25 -13.74
C ASP A 214 8.10 1.37 -15.20
N ARG A 215 6.81 1.09 -15.41
CA ARG A 215 6.13 1.12 -16.72
C ARG A 215 5.09 2.23 -16.81
N ASP A 216 4.43 2.51 -15.70
CA ASP A 216 3.48 3.61 -15.58
C ASP A 216 3.80 4.37 -14.31
N VAL A 217 3.77 5.70 -14.39
CA VAL A 217 3.86 6.59 -13.23
C VAL A 217 2.70 7.57 -13.26
N CYS A 218 1.99 7.66 -12.15
CA CYS A 218 0.94 8.64 -11.96
C CYS A 218 1.27 9.59 -10.80
N TYR A 219 1.10 10.88 -11.05
CA TYR A 219 1.27 11.95 -10.07
C TYR A 219 -0.08 12.51 -9.64
N TYR A 220 -0.33 12.51 -8.33
CA TYR A 220 -1.54 13.05 -7.72
C TYR A 220 -1.15 14.33 -6.96
N LEU A 221 -1.64 15.47 -7.44
CA LEU A 221 -1.38 16.78 -6.85
C LEU A 221 -2.63 17.23 -6.11
N CYS A 222 -2.52 17.45 -4.80
CA CYS A 222 -3.60 17.98 -3.97
C CYS A 222 -3.27 19.43 -3.64
N ILE A 223 -4.05 20.35 -4.19
CA ILE A 223 -3.79 21.79 -4.11
C ILE A 223 -4.92 22.42 -3.30
N ASN A 224 -4.55 23.30 -2.37
CA ASN A 224 -5.55 24.00 -1.58
C ASN A 224 -6.42 24.91 -2.46
N ASN A 225 -7.66 25.13 -2.03
CA ASN A 225 -8.66 25.86 -2.81
C ASN A 225 -8.20 27.30 -3.17
N GLU A 226 -7.64 28.04 -2.21
CA GLU A 226 -7.15 29.41 -2.46
C GLU A 226 -6.14 29.47 -3.60
N ARG A 227 -5.20 28.51 -3.67
CA ARG A 227 -4.24 28.44 -4.77
C ARG A 227 -4.85 27.98 -6.08
N LEU A 228 -5.81 27.06 -6.05
CA LEU A 228 -6.51 26.62 -7.27
C LEU A 228 -7.28 27.76 -7.94
N GLU A 229 -7.94 28.62 -7.16
CA GLU A 229 -8.71 29.75 -7.67
C GLU A 229 -7.83 30.92 -8.13
N ASN A 230 -6.73 31.21 -7.41
CA ASN A 230 -5.97 32.46 -7.60
C ASN A 230 -4.66 32.31 -8.39
N ASP A 231 -4.05 31.12 -8.48
CA ASP A 231 -2.78 30.91 -9.20
C ASP A 231 -3.02 30.44 -10.65
N GLY A 232 -3.27 31.40 -11.55
CA GLY A 232 -3.45 31.12 -12.98
C GLY A 232 -2.22 30.52 -13.69
N SER A 233 -1.06 30.45 -13.04
CA SER A 233 0.17 29.87 -13.60
C SER A 233 0.38 28.40 -13.24
N LEU A 234 -0.40 27.89 -12.28
CA LEU A 234 -0.24 26.59 -11.64
C LEU A 234 -0.14 25.44 -12.65
N HIS A 235 -1.13 25.35 -13.55
CA HIS A 235 -1.19 24.27 -14.54
C HIS A 235 0.03 24.27 -15.47
N LYS A 236 0.39 25.44 -16.01
CA LYS A 236 1.55 25.58 -16.91
C LYS A 236 2.84 25.14 -16.21
N LYS A 237 3.03 25.55 -14.96
CA LYS A 237 4.18 25.16 -14.14
C LYS A 237 4.28 23.64 -13.98
N TYR A 238 3.18 22.97 -13.61
CA TYR A 238 3.19 21.52 -13.45
C TYR A 238 3.47 20.78 -14.75
N VAL A 239 2.87 21.22 -15.87
CA VAL A 239 3.12 20.63 -17.18
C VAL A 239 4.59 20.78 -17.59
N GLU A 240 5.21 21.94 -17.34
CA GLU A 240 6.64 22.15 -17.62
C GLU A 240 7.54 21.23 -16.79
N LEU A 241 7.26 21.08 -15.48
CA LEU A 241 8.00 20.15 -14.62
C LEU A 241 7.82 18.68 -15.06
N LEU A 242 6.59 18.27 -15.43
CA LEU A 242 6.30 16.91 -15.90
C LEU A 242 6.91 16.59 -17.27
N LYS A 243 7.21 17.60 -18.10
CA LYS A 243 7.94 17.41 -19.37
C LYS A 243 9.42 17.11 -19.15
N GLN A 244 9.99 17.51 -18.01
CA GLN A 244 11.39 17.25 -17.65
C GLN A 244 11.60 15.84 -17.06
N LYS A 245 10.52 15.16 -16.65
CA LYS A 245 10.60 13.80 -16.10
C LYS A 245 11.07 12.80 -17.17
N PRO A 246 11.89 11.80 -16.79
CA PRO A 246 12.39 10.81 -17.75
C PRO A 246 11.23 10.08 -18.43
N ARG A 247 11.16 10.17 -19.76
CA ARG A 247 10.20 9.46 -20.59
C ARG A 247 10.95 8.53 -21.54
N ASN A 248 10.48 7.29 -21.65
CA ASN A 248 10.93 6.36 -22.66
C ASN A 248 9.70 5.65 -23.25
N ALA A 249 9.89 4.89 -24.34
CA ALA A 249 8.80 4.22 -25.04
C ALA A 249 8.00 3.21 -24.18
N PHE A 250 8.51 2.88 -23.00
CA PHE A 250 7.93 1.90 -22.09
C PHE A 250 7.55 2.49 -20.73
N ARG A 251 7.61 3.81 -20.56
CA ARG A 251 7.28 4.52 -19.32
C ARG A 251 6.26 5.62 -19.58
N ASN A 252 5.00 5.34 -19.29
CA ASN A 252 3.93 6.32 -19.40
C ASN A 252 3.88 7.20 -18.15
N ILE A 253 3.57 8.48 -18.36
CA ILE A 253 3.40 9.44 -17.28
C ILE A 253 2.00 10.04 -17.38
N SER A 254 1.26 9.99 -16.28
CA SER A 254 0.00 10.69 -16.12
C SER A 254 -0.01 11.54 -14.86
N TYR A 255 -0.92 12.50 -14.80
CA TYR A 255 -1.11 13.31 -13.61
C TYR A 255 -2.55 13.77 -13.48
N ALA A 256 -2.94 14.06 -12.25
CA ALA A 256 -4.24 14.61 -11.91
C ALA A 256 -4.08 15.60 -10.75
N ILE A 257 -4.82 16.70 -10.84
CA ILE A 257 -4.90 17.75 -9.82
C ILE A 257 -6.25 17.63 -9.12
N TYR A 258 -6.24 17.55 -7.80
CA TYR A 258 -7.41 17.48 -6.93
C TYR A 258 -7.40 18.68 -5.98
N GLU A 259 -8.60 19.14 -5.63
CA GLU A 259 -8.77 20.07 -4.50
C GLU A 259 -8.56 19.34 -3.17
N THR A 260 -8.02 20.04 -2.19
CA THR A 260 -7.96 19.58 -0.80
C THR A 260 -8.45 20.65 0.17
N GLU A 261 -9.13 20.20 1.23
CA GLU A 261 -9.52 21.04 2.38
C GLU A 261 -8.32 21.40 3.27
N SER A 262 -7.16 20.74 3.07
CA SER A 262 -5.93 21.08 3.77
C SER A 262 -5.46 22.49 3.41
N GLN A 263 -4.95 23.23 4.40
CA GLN A 263 -4.31 24.53 4.17
C GLN A 263 -3.01 24.42 3.36
N GLN A 264 -2.39 23.24 3.34
CA GLN A 264 -1.14 22.99 2.63
C GLN A 264 -1.36 22.02 1.47
N ASP A 265 -0.69 22.32 0.37
CA ASP A 265 -0.60 21.39 -0.76
C ASP A 265 0.21 20.16 -0.37
N PHE A 266 -0.18 19.03 -0.92
CA PHE A 266 0.57 17.79 -0.82
C PHE A 266 0.40 16.98 -2.10
N GLY A 267 1.16 15.91 -2.25
CA GLY A 267 0.99 15.03 -3.39
C GLY A 267 1.49 13.64 -3.11
N PHE A 268 1.06 12.74 -4.00
CA PHE A 268 1.47 11.36 -4.02
C PHE A 268 1.92 10.96 -5.43
N CYS A 269 2.77 9.96 -5.52
CA CYS A 269 3.09 9.31 -6.77
C CYS A 269 2.85 7.80 -6.64
N VAL A 270 2.43 7.18 -7.74
CA VAL A 270 2.24 5.73 -7.84
C VAL A 270 2.97 5.26 -9.07
N SER A 271 3.87 4.30 -8.91
CA SER A 271 4.56 3.63 -10.00
C SER A 271 4.07 2.19 -10.11
N LEU A 272 3.96 1.69 -11.34
CA LEU A 272 3.50 0.33 -11.63
C LEU A 272 4.42 -0.39 -12.60
N THR A 273 4.46 -1.70 -12.51
CA THR A 273 5.27 -2.57 -13.34
C THR A 273 4.68 -3.97 -13.46
N ASN A 274 5.07 -4.69 -14.49
CA ASN A 274 4.78 -6.10 -14.70
C ASN A 274 5.95 -7.01 -14.34
N ALA A 275 7.10 -6.44 -13.98
CA ALA A 275 8.28 -7.19 -13.58
C ALA A 275 8.24 -7.53 -12.08
N VAL A 276 8.74 -8.71 -11.71
CA VAL A 276 9.05 -9.01 -10.30
C VAL A 276 10.27 -8.20 -9.88
N GLN A 277 10.24 -7.71 -8.66
CA GLN A 277 11.29 -6.87 -8.07
C GLN A 277 12.31 -7.74 -7.34
N LYS A 278 13.58 -7.34 -7.40
CA LYS A 278 14.62 -7.97 -6.59
C LYS A 278 14.41 -7.64 -5.12
N ASN A 279 14.49 -8.68 -4.29
CA ASN A 279 14.49 -8.53 -2.84
C ASN A 279 15.94 -8.23 -2.41
N SER A 280 16.26 -6.98 -2.09
CA SER A 280 17.55 -6.57 -1.51
C SER A 280 17.67 -6.94 -0.03
#